data_AF-A0AB38FAL1-F1
#
_entry.id   AF-A0AB38FAL1-F1
#
_cell.length_a   1.000
_cell.length_b   1.000
_cell.length_c   1.000
_cell.angle_alpha   90.00
_cell.angle_beta   90.00
_cell.angle_gamma   90.00
#
_symmetry.space_group_name_H-M   'P 1'
#
loop_
_entity.id
_entity.type
_entity.pdbx_description
1 polymer ?
#
loop_
_entity_poly.entity_id
_entity_poly.type
_entity_poly.pdbx_seq_one_letter_code
_entity_poly.pdbx_strand_id
1 'polypeptide(L)'
;MADVSEVTGDATARTVFGLALPALGVLAAEPIYLLFDIAVVGRLGALALAGLAVGGLILAQVSTQLTFLSYGTTARASRMHGAGDERGAVREGVQATWLALGIGALVIALAHLFARPVTSAISGGSDIAAAAESWLRIAVFGAPLILVAMAGNGWMRGVQNTVRPLRFVIAGLVVSAVACPVLVHGLWGAPRLELEGSAVANVIGQAVSASLFIGALVVERVPLRPRWHVMRAQMVLGRDLILRSLAFQACFLSAAAVASRFGAAAVAAHQVVLQLWNLVALTLDSLAIAAQALVGAALGAGHAKGATRLSWRITRWSTIFATGLALIFALGHGVIPELFTSDKAVLDEMAVAWWFFVAIMPVAGVVFALDGVLLGAGDVAFLRNATLSCALVGFLPLIWLSMLRDWGLAGIWTGLTVFIILRMLAVVWRVGTGRWAVVGADLQTRHESDSDPAAEHDRKGG
;
A
#
# COMPACT_ATOMS: atom_id res chain seq x y z
N MET A 1 1.81 11.67 -24.99
CA MET A 1 2.14 13.01 -24.48
C MET A 1 0.81 13.69 -24.31
N ALA A 2 0.27 13.70 -23.08
CA ALA A 2 -1.01 14.33 -22.81
C ALA A 2 -0.84 15.84 -22.96
N ASP A 3 -1.77 16.50 -23.66
CA ASP A 3 -1.77 17.94 -23.85
C ASP A 3 -1.94 18.62 -22.48
N VAL A 4 -1.24 19.73 -22.24
CA VAL A 4 -1.27 20.46 -20.96
C VAL A 4 -2.70 20.92 -20.62
N SER A 5 -3.59 20.99 -21.61
CA SER A 5 -5.03 21.22 -21.44
C SER A 5 -5.75 20.08 -20.67
N GLU A 6 -5.36 18.81 -20.78
CA GLU A 6 -5.92 17.70 -19.99
C GLU A 6 -5.54 17.79 -18.49
N VAL A 7 -4.44 18.47 -18.18
CA VAL A 7 -3.98 18.74 -16.80
C VAL A 7 -4.88 19.79 -16.11
N THR A 8 -5.75 20.48 -16.87
CA THR A 8 -6.61 21.56 -16.37
C THR A 8 -8.04 21.10 -16.09
N GLY A 9 -8.25 20.35 -15.01
CA GLY A 9 -9.60 20.12 -14.43
C GLY A 9 -10.59 19.28 -15.25
N ASP A 10 -10.20 18.84 -16.46
CA ASP A 10 -11.00 18.03 -17.38
C ASP A 10 -10.47 16.62 -17.62
N ALA A 11 -9.72 16.07 -16.65
CA ALA A 11 -9.44 14.64 -16.65
C ALA A 11 -10.75 13.88 -16.84
N THR A 12 -10.78 12.97 -17.80
CA THR A 12 -11.95 12.14 -18.14
C THR A 12 -11.93 10.86 -17.33
N ALA A 13 -13.06 10.13 -17.28
CA ALA A 13 -13.08 8.81 -16.66
C ALA A 13 -12.04 7.88 -17.30
N ARG A 14 -11.83 7.99 -18.62
CA ARG A 14 -10.81 7.25 -19.37
C ARG A 14 -9.40 7.53 -18.84
N THR A 15 -9.07 8.78 -18.52
CA THR A 15 -7.77 9.14 -17.93
C THR A 15 -7.59 8.50 -16.56
N VAL A 16 -8.61 8.60 -15.68
CA VAL A 16 -8.53 8.04 -14.32
C VAL A 16 -8.40 6.52 -14.34
N PHE A 17 -9.27 5.82 -15.09
CA PHE A 17 -9.20 4.37 -15.20
C PHE A 17 -7.97 3.89 -15.97
N GLY A 18 -7.48 4.67 -16.93
CA GLY A 18 -6.22 4.41 -17.64
C GLY A 18 -4.99 4.46 -16.74
N LEU A 19 -5.03 5.24 -15.66
CA LEU A 19 -3.99 5.24 -14.62
C LEU A 19 -4.23 4.16 -13.57
N ALA A 20 -5.48 3.99 -13.12
CA ALA A 20 -5.85 3.08 -12.05
C ALA A 20 -5.69 1.60 -12.43
N LEU A 21 -6.11 1.19 -13.63
CA LEU A 21 -6.07 -0.24 -14.03
C LEU A 21 -4.64 -0.80 -14.05
N PRO A 22 -3.63 -0.12 -14.64
CA PRO A 22 -2.25 -0.61 -14.54
C PRO A 22 -1.70 -0.58 -13.11
N ALA A 23 -2.09 0.42 -12.31
CA ALA A 23 -1.71 0.49 -10.90
C ALA A 23 -2.31 -0.68 -10.10
N LEU A 24 -3.57 -1.06 -10.38
CA LEU A 24 -4.21 -2.25 -9.81
C LEU A 24 -3.43 -3.51 -10.16
N GLY A 25 -2.97 -3.66 -11.40
CA GLY A 25 -2.13 -4.78 -11.80
C GLY A 25 -0.82 -4.87 -11.00
N VAL A 26 -0.20 -3.73 -10.66
CA VAL A 26 0.97 -3.71 -9.77
C VAL A 26 0.58 -4.10 -8.34
N LEU A 27 -0.50 -3.55 -7.80
CA LEU A 27 -0.99 -3.86 -6.45
C LEU A 27 -1.39 -5.33 -6.30
N ALA A 28 -1.94 -5.94 -7.37
CA ALA A 28 -2.34 -7.33 -7.40
C ALA A 28 -1.16 -8.30 -7.59
N ALA A 29 -0.01 -7.82 -8.08
CA ALA A 29 1.13 -8.67 -8.37
C ALA A 29 1.66 -9.41 -7.14
N GLU A 30 1.78 -8.74 -5.99
CA GLU A 30 2.26 -9.34 -4.74
C GLU A 30 1.30 -10.42 -4.17
N PRO A 31 -0.02 -10.19 -4.07
CA PRO A 31 -0.94 -11.26 -3.70
C PRO A 31 -0.92 -12.47 -4.65
N ILE A 32 -0.92 -12.23 -5.97
CA ILE A 32 -0.84 -13.31 -6.97
C ILE A 32 0.45 -14.11 -6.79
N TYR A 33 1.52 -13.41 -6.50
CA TYR A 33 2.81 -14.00 -6.27
C TYR A 33 2.84 -14.91 -5.04
N LEU A 34 2.32 -14.44 -3.91
CA LEU A 34 2.25 -15.24 -2.68
C LEU A 34 1.41 -16.51 -2.88
N LEU A 35 0.29 -16.42 -3.61
CA LEU A 35 -0.53 -17.59 -3.94
C LEU A 35 0.24 -18.62 -4.76
N PHE A 36 1.05 -18.15 -5.73
CA PHE A 36 1.88 -19.04 -6.53
C PHE A 36 2.96 -19.73 -5.68
N ASP A 37 3.65 -18.99 -4.81
CA ASP A 37 4.64 -19.53 -3.89
C ASP A 37 4.04 -20.59 -2.96
N ILE A 38 2.86 -20.31 -2.39
CA ILE A 38 2.11 -21.27 -1.55
C ILE A 38 1.79 -22.55 -2.34
N ALA A 39 1.39 -22.45 -3.61
CA ALA A 39 1.05 -23.61 -4.43
C ALA A 39 2.29 -24.46 -4.81
N VAL A 40 3.45 -23.83 -5.02
CA VAL A 40 4.71 -24.54 -5.31
C VAL A 40 5.28 -25.17 -4.04
N VAL A 41 5.48 -24.37 -2.99
CA VAL A 41 6.07 -24.84 -1.72
C VAL A 41 5.14 -25.80 -0.98
N GLY A 42 3.82 -25.64 -1.09
CA GLY A 42 2.84 -26.53 -0.48
C GLY A 42 2.99 -28.00 -0.92
N ARG A 43 3.59 -28.26 -2.09
CA ARG A 43 3.90 -29.62 -2.56
C ARG A 43 5.08 -30.27 -1.83
N LEU A 44 5.89 -29.52 -1.09
CA LEU A 44 6.95 -30.06 -0.23
C LEU A 44 6.42 -30.61 1.10
N GLY A 45 5.21 -30.21 1.51
CA GLY A 45 4.58 -30.65 2.75
C GLY A 45 4.32 -29.53 3.75
N ALA A 46 3.65 -29.87 4.85
CA ALA A 46 3.10 -28.91 5.81
C ALA A 46 4.17 -28.06 6.52
N LEU A 47 5.33 -28.63 6.85
CA LEU A 47 6.40 -27.91 7.54
C LEU A 47 6.98 -26.77 6.69
N ALA A 48 7.25 -27.04 5.40
CA ALA A 48 7.75 -26.03 4.47
C ALA A 48 6.72 -24.91 4.26
N LEU A 49 5.44 -25.27 4.10
CA LEU A 49 4.36 -24.31 3.96
C LEU A 49 4.20 -23.44 5.21
N ALA A 50 4.29 -24.02 6.41
CA ALA A 50 4.24 -23.28 7.67
C ALA A 50 5.45 -22.33 7.82
N GLY A 51 6.65 -22.79 7.46
CA GLY A 51 7.86 -21.97 7.44
C GLY A 51 7.73 -20.77 6.49
N LEU A 52 7.25 -21.01 5.26
CA LEU A 52 6.95 -19.97 4.28
C LEU A 52 5.91 -18.97 4.81
N ALA A 53 4.83 -19.46 5.44
CA ALA A 53 3.78 -18.60 5.97
C ALA A 53 4.30 -17.64 7.06
N VAL A 54 5.10 -18.15 8.00
CA VAL A 54 5.70 -17.33 9.07
C VAL A 54 6.73 -16.36 8.50
N GLY A 55 7.66 -16.82 7.64
CA GLY A 55 8.68 -15.97 7.03
C GLY A 55 8.08 -14.88 6.13
N GLY A 56 7.10 -15.26 5.29
CA GLY A 56 6.36 -14.37 4.42
C GLY A 56 5.55 -13.33 5.19
N LEU A 57 4.90 -13.71 6.30
CA LEU A 57 4.19 -12.77 7.17
C LEU A 57 5.13 -11.69 7.72
N ILE A 58 6.32 -12.07 8.21
CA ILE A 58 7.32 -11.13 8.73
C ILE A 58 7.74 -10.15 7.64
N LEU A 59 8.10 -10.67 6.46
CA LEU A 59 8.57 -9.82 5.35
C LEU A 59 7.45 -8.91 4.80
N ALA A 60 6.23 -9.42 4.69
CA ALA A 60 5.06 -8.64 4.26
C ALA A 60 4.77 -7.51 5.25
N GLN A 61 4.90 -7.78 6.56
CA GLN A 61 4.67 -6.76 7.58
C GLN A 61 5.72 -5.64 7.51
N VAL A 62 7.00 -5.99 7.33
CA VAL A 62 8.06 -4.99 7.10
C VAL A 62 7.79 -4.19 5.82
N SER A 63 7.49 -4.87 4.71
CA SER A 63 7.28 -4.24 3.41
C SER A 63 6.08 -3.28 3.40
N THR A 64 4.98 -3.66 4.07
CA THR A 64 3.77 -2.83 4.18
C THR A 64 4.02 -1.49 4.88
N GLN A 65 4.94 -1.44 5.86
CA GLN A 65 5.29 -0.17 6.49
C GLN A 65 6.09 0.74 5.56
N LEU A 66 6.83 0.15 4.62
CA LEU A 66 7.73 0.87 3.72
C LEU A 66 7.05 1.36 2.43
N THR A 67 5.75 1.05 2.24
CA THR A 67 4.93 1.57 1.12
C THR A 67 4.88 3.10 1.09
N PHE A 68 5.20 3.76 2.20
CA PHE A 68 5.37 5.21 2.25
C PHE A 68 6.30 5.74 1.16
N LEU A 69 7.32 4.96 0.78
CA LEU A 69 8.29 5.38 -0.22
C LEU A 69 7.63 5.57 -1.58
N SER A 70 6.69 4.69 -1.94
CA SER A 70 5.94 4.78 -3.19
C SER A 70 4.96 5.96 -3.17
N TYR A 71 4.13 6.08 -2.13
CA TYR A 71 3.16 7.18 -2.02
C TYR A 71 3.84 8.54 -1.87
N GLY A 72 4.85 8.67 -1.00
CA GLY A 72 5.59 9.91 -0.81
C GLY A 72 6.29 10.39 -2.09
N THR A 73 6.90 9.47 -2.84
CA THR A 73 7.54 9.80 -4.12
C THR A 73 6.53 10.18 -5.18
N THR A 74 5.38 9.49 -5.26
CA THR A 74 4.29 9.86 -6.19
C THR A 74 3.80 11.28 -5.96
N ALA A 75 3.60 11.68 -4.70
CA ALA A 75 3.12 13.02 -4.35
C ALA A 75 4.10 14.12 -4.79
N ARG A 76 5.40 13.96 -4.53
CA ARG A 76 6.41 14.96 -4.92
C ARG A 76 6.65 14.97 -6.42
N ALA A 77 6.81 13.80 -7.04
CA ALA A 77 7.04 13.67 -8.47
C ALA A 77 5.87 14.22 -9.31
N SER A 78 4.62 13.98 -8.89
CA SER A 78 3.44 14.53 -9.58
C SER A 78 3.36 16.05 -9.53
N ARG A 79 3.75 16.68 -8.42
CA ARG A 79 3.80 18.15 -8.34
C ARG A 79 4.87 18.74 -9.26
N MET A 80 6.06 18.14 -9.32
CA MET A 80 7.12 18.57 -10.26
C MET A 80 6.69 18.39 -11.71
N HIS A 81 6.08 17.24 -12.02
CA HIS A 81 5.49 16.96 -13.32
C HIS A 81 4.44 18.00 -13.72
N GLY A 82 3.52 18.35 -12.81
CA GLY A 82 2.52 19.39 -13.02
C GLY A 82 3.10 20.78 -13.26
N ALA A 83 4.25 21.09 -12.64
CA ALA A 83 4.98 22.33 -12.86
C ALA A 83 5.79 22.35 -14.18
N GLY A 84 5.78 21.25 -14.95
CA GLY A 84 6.58 21.08 -16.16
C GLY A 84 8.04 20.68 -15.92
N ASP A 85 8.46 20.42 -14.67
CA ASP A 85 9.81 19.93 -14.35
C ASP A 85 9.86 18.39 -14.35
N GLU A 86 9.79 17.80 -15.54
CA GLU A 86 9.91 16.34 -15.71
C GLU A 86 11.23 15.80 -15.15
N ARG A 87 12.33 16.55 -15.37
CA ARG A 87 13.64 16.17 -14.83
C ARG A 87 13.64 16.19 -13.31
N GLY A 88 12.90 17.11 -12.68
CA GLY A 88 12.65 17.14 -11.24
C GLY A 88 11.96 15.89 -10.74
N ALA A 89 10.87 15.50 -11.40
CA ALA A 89 10.14 14.29 -11.05
C ALA A 89 11.03 13.03 -11.10
N VAL A 90 11.91 12.92 -12.10
CA VAL A 90 12.89 11.82 -12.19
C VAL A 90 13.96 11.94 -11.11
N ARG A 91 14.47 13.16 -10.81
CA ARG A 91 15.42 13.38 -9.70
C ARG A 91 14.84 12.93 -8.36
N GLU A 92 13.55 13.12 -8.13
CA GLU A 92 12.86 12.58 -6.94
C GLU A 92 12.89 11.05 -6.88
N GLY A 93 12.71 10.39 -8.03
CA GLY A 93 12.88 8.95 -8.17
C GLY A 93 14.31 8.48 -7.84
N VAL A 94 15.34 9.25 -8.20
CA VAL A 94 16.73 8.97 -7.81
C VAL A 94 16.90 9.05 -6.29
N GLN A 95 16.37 10.10 -5.64
CA GLN A 95 16.50 10.24 -4.18
C GLN A 95 15.73 9.17 -3.43
N ALA A 96 14.56 8.77 -3.94
CA ALA A 96 13.78 7.67 -3.39
C ALA A 96 14.52 6.33 -3.54
N THR A 97 15.22 6.11 -4.66
CA THR A 97 16.07 4.92 -4.88
C THR A 97 17.25 4.88 -3.92
N TRP A 98 17.93 6.01 -3.65
CA TRP A 98 18.98 6.05 -2.63
C TRP A 98 18.46 5.74 -1.23
N LEU A 99 17.28 6.28 -0.90
CA LEU A 99 16.61 5.98 0.37
C LEU A 99 16.20 4.50 0.45
N ALA A 100 15.69 3.92 -0.65
CA ALA A 100 15.37 2.50 -0.77
C ALA A 100 16.57 1.62 -0.45
N LEU A 101 17.74 1.91 -1.02
CA LEU A 101 18.97 1.15 -0.80
C LEU A 101 19.44 1.26 0.65
N GLY A 102 19.42 2.47 1.23
CA GLY A 102 19.83 2.69 2.62
C GLY A 102 18.90 1.99 3.62
N ILE A 103 17.59 2.14 3.47
CA ILE A 103 16.60 1.45 4.31
C ILE A 103 16.65 -0.07 4.08
N GLY A 104 16.80 -0.52 2.84
CA GLY A 104 16.90 -1.93 2.51
C GLY A 104 18.11 -2.61 3.14
N ALA A 105 19.27 -1.94 3.14
CA ALA A 105 20.47 -2.40 3.84
C ALA A 105 20.24 -2.50 5.36
N LEU A 106 19.55 -1.51 5.95
CA LEU A 106 19.16 -1.56 7.36
C LEU A 106 18.21 -2.73 7.65
N VAL A 107 17.22 -2.98 6.78
CA VAL A 107 16.29 -4.11 6.91
C VAL A 107 17.03 -5.45 6.83
N ILE A 108 17.99 -5.61 5.92
CA ILE A 108 18.85 -6.80 5.86
C ILE A 108 19.59 -6.98 7.19
N ALA A 109 20.27 -5.94 7.68
CA ALA A 109 21.02 -6.02 8.92
C ALA A 109 20.14 -6.41 10.12
N LEU A 110 18.98 -5.77 10.27
CA LEU A 110 18.03 -6.05 11.33
C LEU A 110 17.44 -7.46 11.21
N ALA A 111 17.06 -7.90 10.01
CA ALA A 111 16.54 -9.25 9.83
C ALA A 111 17.61 -10.31 10.15
N HIS A 112 18.86 -10.13 9.74
CA HIS A 112 19.91 -11.10 10.08
C HIS A 112 20.19 -11.17 11.59
N LEU A 113 20.08 -10.03 12.28
CA LEU A 113 20.25 -9.95 13.73
C LEU A 113 19.06 -10.54 14.51
N PHE A 114 17.83 -10.27 14.04
CA PHE A 114 16.60 -10.59 14.77
C PHE A 114 15.77 -11.74 14.17
N ALA A 115 16.21 -12.38 13.08
CA ALA A 115 15.44 -13.45 12.42
C ALA A 115 15.05 -14.55 13.41
N ARG A 116 16.03 -15.13 14.11
CA ARG A 116 15.79 -16.21 15.09
C ARG A 116 14.83 -15.82 16.22
N PRO A 117 15.04 -14.74 16.99
CA PRO A 117 14.12 -14.39 18.07
C PRO A 117 12.72 -14.09 17.54
N VAL A 118 12.60 -13.39 16.39
CA VAL A 118 11.29 -13.05 15.82
C VAL A 118 10.56 -14.29 15.30
N THR A 119 11.22 -15.18 14.56
CA THR A 119 10.57 -16.40 14.06
C THR A 119 10.17 -17.33 15.19
N SER A 120 11.02 -17.46 16.23
CA SER A 120 10.71 -18.27 17.41
C SER A 120 9.54 -17.73 18.26
N ALA A 121 9.36 -16.40 18.28
CA ALA A 121 8.26 -15.78 19.01
C ALA A 121 6.90 -15.94 18.29
N ILE A 122 6.92 -16.09 16.97
CA ILE A 122 5.72 -16.20 16.14
C ILE A 122 5.34 -17.66 15.88
N SER A 123 6.32 -18.56 15.76
CA SER A 123 6.05 -19.95 15.40
C SER A 123 5.53 -20.77 16.59
N GLY A 124 4.62 -21.71 16.31
CA GLY A 124 4.10 -22.66 17.31
C GLY A 124 5.04 -23.84 17.62
N GLY A 125 6.25 -23.87 17.04
CA GLY A 125 7.21 -24.95 17.19
C GLY A 125 8.60 -24.60 16.68
N SER A 126 9.63 -25.30 17.19
CA SER A 126 11.04 -25.07 16.86
C SER A 126 11.35 -25.31 15.38
N ASP A 127 10.73 -26.32 14.78
CA ASP A 127 11.03 -26.72 13.41
C ASP A 127 10.47 -25.70 12.41
N ILE A 128 9.27 -25.18 12.70
CA ILE A 128 8.68 -24.08 11.93
C ILE A 128 9.53 -22.81 12.08
N ALA A 129 10.03 -22.54 13.29
CA ALA A 129 10.91 -21.39 13.54
C ALA A 129 12.18 -21.45 12.67
N ALA A 130 12.81 -22.62 12.61
CA ALA A 130 14.03 -22.86 11.84
C ALA A 130 13.77 -22.76 10.32
N ALA A 131 12.68 -23.35 9.84
CA ALA A 131 12.28 -23.25 8.44
C ALA A 131 12.00 -21.79 8.02
N ALA A 132 11.25 -21.05 8.84
CA ALA A 132 10.96 -19.64 8.63
C ALA A 132 12.23 -18.78 8.70
N GLU A 133 13.14 -19.06 9.64
CA GLU A 133 14.42 -18.36 9.77
C GLU A 133 15.28 -18.54 8.52
N SER A 134 15.44 -19.78 8.03
CA SER A 134 16.27 -20.04 6.85
C SER A 134 15.71 -19.31 5.63
N TRP A 135 14.40 -19.42 5.40
CA TRP A 135 13.73 -18.72 4.31
C TRP A 135 13.87 -17.20 4.42
N LEU A 136 13.65 -16.63 5.62
CA LEU A 136 13.69 -15.19 5.86
C LEU A 136 15.08 -14.59 5.65
N ARG A 137 16.15 -15.29 6.06
CA ARG A 137 17.54 -14.87 5.86
C ARG A 137 17.92 -14.74 4.39
N ILE A 138 17.28 -15.51 3.51
CA ILE A 138 17.46 -15.38 2.06
C ILE A 138 16.52 -14.32 1.50
N ALA A 139 15.24 -14.37 1.85
CA ALA A 139 14.22 -13.49 1.31
C ALA A 139 14.47 -12.01 1.63
N VAL A 140 15.15 -11.69 2.74
CA VAL A 140 15.44 -10.29 3.11
C VAL A 140 16.39 -9.59 2.15
N PHE A 141 17.23 -10.31 1.39
CA PHE A 141 18.00 -9.68 0.31
C PHE A 141 17.09 -9.07 -0.77
N GLY A 142 15.83 -9.50 -0.82
CA GLY A 142 14.77 -8.91 -1.62
C GLY A 142 14.28 -7.53 -1.14
N ALA A 143 14.42 -7.21 0.14
CA ALA A 143 13.92 -5.96 0.72
C ALA A 143 14.43 -4.70 -0.01
N PRO A 144 15.75 -4.48 -0.23
CA PRO A 144 16.21 -3.33 -1.02
C PRO A 144 15.63 -3.32 -2.44
N LEU A 145 15.45 -4.48 -3.07
CA LEU A 145 14.95 -4.59 -4.45
C LEU A 145 13.46 -4.22 -4.54
N ILE A 146 12.66 -4.68 -3.56
CA ILE A 146 11.26 -4.28 -3.40
C ILE A 146 11.16 -2.77 -3.20
N LEU A 147 12.02 -2.19 -2.35
CA LEU A 147 12.02 -0.75 -2.10
C LEU A 147 12.42 0.07 -3.33
N VAL A 148 13.38 -0.41 -4.12
CA VAL A 148 13.72 0.20 -5.41
C VAL A 148 12.53 0.15 -6.36
N ALA A 149 11.81 -0.97 -6.41
CA ALA A 149 10.58 -1.08 -7.20
C ALA A 149 9.47 -0.16 -6.67
N MET A 150 9.34 0.05 -5.36
CA MET A 150 8.40 1.00 -4.76
C MET A 150 8.74 2.45 -5.11
N ALA A 151 10.02 2.84 -5.03
CA ALA A 151 10.52 4.14 -5.46
C ALA A 151 10.27 4.38 -6.96
N GLY A 152 10.58 3.37 -7.77
CA GLY A 152 10.36 3.32 -9.21
C GLY A 152 8.89 3.51 -9.59
N ASN A 153 8.00 2.74 -8.94
CA ASN A 153 6.57 2.91 -9.04
C ASN A 153 6.15 4.34 -8.70
N GLY A 154 6.70 4.90 -7.62
CA GLY A 154 6.31 6.21 -7.12
C GLY A 154 6.55 7.32 -8.14
N TRP A 155 7.77 7.45 -8.65
CA TRP A 155 8.07 8.54 -9.60
C TRP A 155 7.37 8.35 -10.94
N MET A 156 7.28 7.11 -11.45
CA MET A 156 6.60 6.82 -12.71
C MET A 156 5.09 7.10 -12.62
N ARG A 157 4.44 6.73 -11.50
CA ARG A 157 3.06 7.13 -11.21
C ARG A 157 2.93 8.65 -11.13
N GLY A 158 3.91 9.33 -10.53
CA GLY A 158 3.96 10.78 -10.43
C GLY A 158 3.93 11.48 -11.80
N VAL A 159 4.71 10.99 -12.77
CA VAL A 159 4.68 11.45 -14.16
C VAL A 159 3.56 10.81 -15.00
N GLN A 160 2.55 10.23 -14.34
CA GLN A 160 1.36 9.62 -14.95
C GLN A 160 1.65 8.45 -15.90
N ASN A 161 2.76 7.75 -15.71
CA ASN A 161 3.13 6.54 -16.43
C ASN A 161 2.96 5.30 -15.55
N THR A 162 1.77 4.70 -15.58
CA THR A 162 1.46 3.50 -14.77
C THR A 162 1.67 2.18 -15.52
N VAL A 163 1.80 2.22 -16.85
CA VAL A 163 1.98 1.02 -17.68
C VAL A 163 3.41 0.49 -17.63
N ARG A 164 4.44 1.35 -17.63
CA ARG A 164 5.83 0.88 -17.51
C ARG A 164 6.10 0.15 -16.19
N PRO A 165 5.69 0.68 -15.01
CA PRO A 165 5.82 -0.03 -13.75
C PRO A 165 5.17 -1.42 -13.77
N LEU A 166 3.96 -1.52 -14.35
CA LEU A 166 3.27 -2.80 -14.48
C LEU A 166 4.11 -3.82 -15.27
N ARG A 167 4.66 -3.41 -16.42
CA ARG A 167 5.51 -4.29 -17.23
C ARG A 167 6.76 -4.75 -16.48
N PHE A 168 7.38 -3.87 -15.70
CA PHE A 168 8.58 -4.21 -14.93
C PHE A 168 8.28 -5.16 -13.77
N VAL A 169 7.15 -4.98 -13.11
CA VAL A 169 6.70 -5.88 -12.04
C VAL A 169 6.31 -7.24 -12.62
N ILE A 170 5.57 -7.28 -13.73
CA ILE A 170 5.21 -8.53 -14.41
C ILE A 170 6.45 -9.28 -14.90
N ALA A 171 7.45 -8.57 -15.45
CA ALA A 171 8.69 -9.21 -15.89
C ALA A 171 9.41 -9.93 -14.73
N GLY A 172 9.54 -9.27 -13.57
CA GLY A 172 10.09 -9.89 -12.36
C GLY A 172 9.23 -11.05 -11.86
N LEU A 173 7.91 -10.87 -11.85
CA LEU A 173 6.94 -11.89 -11.46
C LEU A 173 7.05 -13.16 -12.31
N VAL A 174 7.13 -13.02 -13.63
CA VAL A 174 7.26 -14.14 -14.56
C VAL A 174 8.59 -14.87 -14.36
N VAL A 175 9.69 -14.13 -14.20
CA VAL A 175 11.00 -14.74 -13.94
C VAL A 175 10.97 -15.55 -12.65
N SER A 176 10.41 -15.00 -11.59
CA SER A 176 10.29 -15.74 -10.33
C SER A 176 9.31 -16.92 -10.44
N ALA A 177 8.17 -16.75 -11.12
CA ALA A 177 7.20 -17.83 -11.31
C ALA A 177 7.79 -19.03 -12.08
N VAL A 178 8.77 -18.79 -12.95
CA VAL A 178 9.54 -19.86 -13.61
C VAL A 178 10.64 -20.39 -12.70
N ALA A 179 11.41 -19.53 -12.03
CA ALA A 179 12.53 -19.92 -11.18
C ALA A 179 12.09 -20.71 -9.94
N CYS A 180 10.93 -20.39 -9.36
CA CYS A 180 10.41 -20.99 -8.13
C CYS A 180 10.23 -22.51 -8.26
N PRO A 181 9.41 -23.07 -9.18
CA PRO A 181 9.31 -24.53 -9.32
C PRO A 181 10.63 -25.19 -9.73
N VAL A 182 11.48 -24.51 -10.48
CA VAL A 182 12.79 -25.03 -10.90
C VAL A 182 13.72 -25.23 -9.69
N LEU A 183 13.86 -24.21 -8.84
CA LEU A 183 14.74 -24.25 -7.67
C LEU A 183 14.14 -25.03 -6.50
N VAL A 184 12.81 -24.99 -6.32
CA VAL A 184 12.11 -25.71 -5.26
C VAL A 184 12.18 -27.23 -5.50
N HIS A 185 11.94 -27.68 -6.73
CA HIS A 185 11.87 -29.12 -7.05
C HIS A 185 13.12 -29.68 -7.74
N GLY A 186 14.11 -28.84 -8.09
CA GLY A 186 15.32 -29.28 -8.80
C GLY A 186 15.06 -29.70 -10.25
N LEU A 187 14.19 -28.97 -10.96
CA LEU A 187 13.86 -29.28 -12.35
C LEU A 187 15.00 -28.86 -13.29
N TRP A 188 15.07 -29.48 -14.47
CA TRP A 188 16.05 -29.15 -15.52
C TRP A 188 17.52 -29.18 -15.07
N GLY A 189 17.85 -30.04 -14.11
CA GLY A 189 19.23 -30.19 -13.59
C GLY A 189 19.65 -29.10 -12.60
N ALA A 190 18.73 -28.22 -12.19
CA ALA A 190 18.97 -27.24 -11.13
C ALA A 190 19.09 -27.94 -9.76
N PRO A 191 19.83 -27.36 -8.80
CA PRO A 191 19.88 -27.87 -7.44
C PRO A 191 18.48 -27.80 -6.80
N ARG A 192 18.11 -28.85 -6.06
CA ARG A 192 16.87 -28.89 -5.29
C ARG A 192 17.08 -28.17 -3.95
N LEU A 193 16.64 -26.91 -3.88
CA LEU A 193 16.78 -26.03 -2.72
C LEU A 193 15.53 -26.04 -1.81
N GLU A 194 14.49 -26.78 -2.19
CA GLU A 194 13.25 -26.92 -1.42
C GLU A 194 12.65 -25.55 -1.02
N LEU A 195 12.36 -25.31 0.26
CA LEU A 195 11.77 -24.07 0.74
C LEU A 195 12.64 -22.84 0.38
N GLU A 196 13.96 -22.95 0.53
CA GLU A 196 14.90 -21.87 0.23
C GLU A 196 14.89 -21.51 -1.27
N GLY A 197 14.57 -22.47 -2.13
CA GLY A 197 14.42 -22.26 -3.57
C GLY A 197 13.36 -21.21 -3.91
N SER A 198 12.27 -21.14 -3.15
CA SER A 198 11.27 -20.07 -3.29
C SER A 198 11.89 -18.71 -2.93
N ALA A 199 12.55 -18.58 -1.77
CA ALA A 199 13.19 -17.32 -1.40
C ALA A 199 14.21 -16.82 -2.44
N VAL A 200 15.02 -17.72 -3.00
CA VAL A 200 15.99 -17.38 -4.06
C VAL A 200 15.29 -16.94 -5.34
N ALA A 201 14.25 -17.66 -5.79
CA ALA A 201 13.44 -17.26 -6.94
C ALA A 201 12.86 -15.85 -6.74
N ASN A 202 12.44 -15.54 -5.52
CA ASN A 202 11.91 -14.23 -5.15
C ASN A 202 12.93 -13.12 -5.32
N VAL A 203 14.13 -13.31 -4.78
CA VAL A 203 15.22 -12.34 -4.93
C VAL A 203 15.57 -12.15 -6.41
N ILE A 204 15.60 -13.21 -7.21
CA ILE A 204 15.89 -13.12 -8.67
C ILE A 204 14.81 -12.29 -9.38
N GLY A 205 13.53 -12.60 -9.19
CA GLY A 205 12.44 -11.84 -9.83
C GLY A 205 12.42 -10.38 -9.42
N GLN A 206 12.64 -10.10 -8.13
CA GLN A 206 12.74 -8.75 -7.60
C GLN A 206 13.97 -8.01 -8.15
N ALA A 207 15.10 -8.70 -8.36
CA ALA A 207 16.30 -8.14 -8.96
C ALA A 207 16.07 -7.74 -10.41
N VAL A 208 15.34 -8.55 -11.18
CA VAL A 208 14.92 -8.21 -12.55
C VAL A 208 14.05 -6.95 -12.54
N SER A 209 13.03 -6.89 -11.69
CA SER A 209 12.15 -5.71 -11.60
C SER A 209 12.92 -4.44 -11.20
N ALA A 210 13.73 -4.54 -10.15
CA ALA A 210 14.57 -3.43 -9.67
C ALA A 210 15.56 -2.95 -10.73
N SER A 211 16.19 -3.87 -11.47
CA SER A 211 17.12 -3.53 -12.56
C SER A 211 16.41 -2.77 -13.69
N LEU A 212 15.17 -3.13 -14.03
CA LEU A 212 14.38 -2.39 -15.02
C LEU A 212 14.03 -0.97 -14.54
N PHE A 213 13.70 -0.80 -13.26
CA PHE A 213 13.46 0.53 -12.67
C PHE A 213 14.73 1.39 -12.62
N ILE A 214 15.88 0.81 -12.23
CA ILE A 214 17.17 1.50 -12.25
C ILE A 214 17.55 1.87 -13.69
N GLY A 215 17.41 0.94 -14.63
CA GLY A 215 17.65 1.18 -16.04
C GLY A 215 16.81 2.33 -16.58
N ALA A 216 15.54 2.43 -16.18
CA ALA A 216 14.69 3.56 -16.54
C ALA A 216 15.23 4.89 -16.00
N LEU A 217 15.75 4.95 -14.77
CA LEU A 217 16.38 6.17 -14.24
C LEU A 217 17.66 6.56 -14.99
N VAL A 218 18.48 5.59 -15.36
CA VAL A 218 19.74 5.81 -16.09
C VAL A 218 19.46 6.38 -17.49
N VAL A 219 18.42 5.89 -18.17
CA VAL A 219 18.02 6.35 -19.52
C VAL A 219 17.58 7.82 -19.52
N GLU A 220 16.99 8.32 -18.44
CA GLU A 220 16.55 9.72 -18.31
C GLU A 220 17.72 10.72 -18.15
N ARG A 221 18.97 10.24 -17.99
CA ARG A 221 20.21 11.05 -17.93
C ARG A 221 20.19 12.19 -16.91
N VAL A 222 19.48 12.03 -15.80
CA VAL A 222 19.52 12.98 -14.67
C VAL A 222 20.71 12.69 -13.75
N PRO A 223 21.21 13.69 -12.98
CA PRO A 223 22.29 13.43 -12.02
C PRO A 223 21.89 12.40 -10.97
N LEU A 224 22.65 11.31 -10.86
CA LEU A 224 22.38 10.19 -9.96
C LEU A 224 22.93 10.39 -8.53
N ARG A 225 23.33 11.62 -8.19
CA ARG A 225 23.96 11.92 -6.89
C ARG A 225 22.91 12.05 -5.77
N PRO A 226 23.19 11.50 -4.57
CA PRO A 226 22.31 11.66 -3.43
C PRO A 226 22.27 13.13 -2.97
N ARG A 227 21.10 13.59 -2.54
CA ARG A 227 20.83 14.92 -1.98
C ARG A 227 20.10 14.75 -0.67
N TRP A 228 20.84 14.90 0.43
CA TRP A 228 20.36 14.62 1.78
C TRP A 228 19.07 15.37 2.15
N HIS A 229 18.98 16.66 1.80
CA HIS A 229 17.80 17.49 2.08
C HIS A 229 16.51 16.89 1.47
N VAL A 230 16.57 16.38 0.24
CA VAL A 230 15.41 15.73 -0.42
C VAL A 230 15.09 14.40 0.25
N MET A 231 16.10 13.60 0.58
CA MET A 231 15.92 12.33 1.30
C MET A 231 15.26 12.53 2.67
N ARG A 232 15.67 13.58 3.41
CA ARG A 232 15.06 13.96 4.70
C ARG A 232 13.59 14.31 4.56
N ALA A 233 13.22 15.10 3.54
CA ALA A 233 11.83 15.42 3.26
C ALA A 233 10.98 14.15 2.99
N GLN A 234 11.54 13.15 2.29
CA GLN A 234 10.84 11.87 2.11
C GLN A 234 10.66 11.10 3.43
N MET A 235 11.66 11.11 4.31
CA MET A 235 11.59 10.42 5.60
C MET A 235 10.55 11.04 6.54
N VAL A 236 10.39 12.36 6.53
CA VAL A 236 9.35 13.03 7.35
C VAL A 236 7.95 12.60 6.92
N LEU A 237 7.69 12.55 5.60
CA LEU A 237 6.45 11.99 5.06
C LEU A 237 6.31 10.50 5.42
N GLY A 238 7.43 9.77 5.37
CA GLY A 238 7.50 8.36 5.72
C GLY A 238 7.07 8.08 7.14
N ARG A 239 7.54 8.86 8.12
CA ARG A 239 7.12 8.75 9.52
C ARG A 239 5.60 8.79 9.66
N ASP A 240 4.96 9.76 9.01
CA ASP A 240 3.53 9.98 9.17
C ASP A 240 2.69 8.87 8.51
N LEU A 241 3.14 8.35 7.36
CA LEU A 241 2.53 7.20 6.70
C LEU A 241 2.75 5.90 7.47
N ILE A 242 3.94 5.68 8.04
CA ILE A 242 4.21 4.52 8.90
C ILE A 242 3.31 4.56 10.12
N LEU A 243 3.20 5.70 10.82
CA LEU A 243 2.30 5.81 11.97
C LEU A 243 0.84 5.54 11.59
N ARG A 244 0.40 6.03 10.43
CA ARG A 244 -0.92 5.72 9.87
C ARG A 244 -1.10 4.22 9.64
N SER A 245 -0.13 3.56 8.99
CA SER A 245 -0.16 2.13 8.71
C SER A 245 -0.15 1.28 9.98
N LEU A 246 0.67 1.65 10.97
CA LEU A 246 0.72 0.96 12.28
C LEU A 246 -0.62 1.08 13.02
N ALA A 247 -1.31 2.23 12.93
CA ALA A 247 -2.65 2.37 13.52
C ALA A 247 -3.65 1.41 12.87
N PHE A 248 -3.62 1.23 11.55
CA PHE A 248 -4.43 0.22 10.86
C PHE A 248 -4.09 -1.20 11.34
N GLN A 249 -2.81 -1.53 11.49
CA GLN A 249 -2.41 -2.86 11.96
C GLN A 249 -2.84 -3.12 13.41
N ALA A 250 -2.75 -2.12 14.29
CA ALA A 250 -3.26 -2.23 15.65
C ALA A 250 -4.78 -2.49 15.67
N CYS A 251 -5.53 -1.83 14.78
CA CYS A 251 -6.95 -2.08 14.57
C CYS A 251 -7.20 -3.54 14.12
N PHE A 252 -6.57 -3.99 13.04
CA PHE A 252 -6.81 -5.34 12.52
C PHE A 252 -6.41 -6.45 13.51
N LEU A 253 -5.28 -6.27 14.21
CA LEU A 253 -4.86 -7.20 15.26
C LEU A 253 -5.88 -7.24 16.41
N SER A 254 -6.39 -6.09 16.84
CA SER A 254 -7.42 -6.02 17.88
C SER A 254 -8.71 -6.70 17.44
N ALA A 255 -9.16 -6.47 16.20
CA ALA A 255 -10.34 -7.12 15.64
C ALA A 255 -10.20 -8.65 15.61
N ALA A 256 -9.05 -9.17 15.14
CA ALA A 256 -8.76 -10.59 15.13
C ALA A 256 -8.76 -11.19 16.56
N ALA A 257 -8.16 -10.49 17.52
CA ALA A 257 -8.14 -10.91 18.92
C ALA A 257 -9.53 -10.91 19.58
N VAL A 258 -10.44 -10.02 19.16
CA VAL A 258 -11.83 -10.03 19.62
C VAL A 258 -12.62 -11.14 18.95
N ALA A 259 -12.46 -11.34 17.64
CA ALA A 259 -13.13 -12.41 16.90
C ALA A 259 -12.80 -13.80 17.47
N SER A 260 -11.55 -14.04 17.89
CA SER A 260 -11.12 -15.33 18.45
C SER A 260 -11.81 -15.72 19.74
N ARG A 261 -12.38 -14.76 20.48
CA ARG A 261 -13.14 -15.03 21.70
C ARG A 261 -14.56 -15.52 21.43
N PHE A 262 -15.10 -15.27 20.24
CA PHE A 262 -16.44 -15.69 19.83
C PHE A 262 -16.47 -17.06 19.14
N GLY A 263 -15.33 -17.76 19.08
CA GLY A 263 -15.24 -19.14 18.58
C GLY A 263 -14.71 -19.25 17.15
N ALA A 264 -14.47 -20.49 16.72
CA ALA A 264 -13.83 -20.78 15.43
C ALA A 264 -14.65 -20.30 14.22
N ALA A 265 -15.97 -20.45 14.27
CA ALA A 265 -16.86 -20.02 13.19
C ALA A 265 -16.82 -18.50 12.97
N ALA A 266 -16.86 -17.73 14.06
CA ALA A 266 -16.72 -16.28 14.08
C ALA A 266 -15.37 -15.82 13.48
N VAL A 267 -14.27 -16.47 13.86
CA VAL A 267 -12.95 -16.18 13.28
C VAL A 267 -12.93 -16.46 11.79
N ALA A 268 -13.40 -17.64 11.37
CA ALA A 268 -13.41 -18.02 9.96
C ALA A 268 -14.25 -17.04 9.11
N ALA A 269 -15.45 -16.70 9.57
CA ALA A 269 -16.32 -15.73 8.92
C ALA A 269 -15.64 -14.35 8.82
N HIS A 270 -15.05 -13.86 9.91
CA HIS A 270 -14.33 -12.59 9.92
C HIS A 270 -13.17 -12.58 8.93
N GLN A 271 -12.37 -13.65 8.87
CA GLN A 271 -11.23 -13.74 7.95
C GLN A 271 -11.66 -13.73 6.48
N VAL A 272 -12.74 -14.45 6.12
CA VAL A 272 -13.26 -14.44 4.74
C VAL A 272 -13.71 -13.04 4.33
N VAL A 273 -14.54 -12.39 5.15
CA VAL A 273 -15.04 -11.05 4.83
C VAL A 273 -13.91 -10.00 4.87
N LEU A 274 -12.93 -10.15 5.76
CA LEU A 274 -11.73 -9.29 5.80
C LEU A 274 -10.88 -9.45 4.53
N GLN A 275 -10.74 -10.67 4.00
CA GLN A 275 -10.02 -10.89 2.75
C GLN A 275 -10.72 -10.26 1.55
N LEU A 276 -12.06 -10.33 1.50
CA LEU A 276 -12.86 -9.62 0.50
C LEU A 276 -12.74 -8.10 0.64
N TRP A 277 -12.74 -7.58 1.87
CA TRP A 277 -12.46 -6.18 2.16
C TRP A 277 -11.08 -5.76 1.65
N ASN A 278 -10.04 -6.56 1.89
CA ASN A 278 -8.69 -6.26 1.40
C ASN A 278 -8.63 -6.22 -0.14
N LEU A 279 -9.35 -7.12 -0.83
CA LEU A 279 -9.47 -7.10 -2.29
C LEU A 279 -10.12 -5.80 -2.79
N VAL A 280 -11.24 -5.40 -2.18
CA VAL A 280 -11.91 -4.14 -2.49
C VAL A 280 -10.99 -2.95 -2.19
N ALA A 281 -10.31 -2.95 -1.05
CA ALA A 281 -9.38 -1.91 -0.65
C ALA A 281 -8.23 -1.74 -1.65
N LEU A 282 -7.62 -2.83 -2.12
CA LEU A 282 -6.60 -2.78 -3.18
C LEU A 282 -7.15 -2.17 -4.48
N THR A 283 -8.40 -2.50 -4.81
CA THR A 283 -9.07 -1.96 -5.99
C THR A 283 -9.31 -0.46 -5.86
N LEU A 284 -9.81 0.00 -4.70
CA LEU A 284 -10.02 1.42 -4.42
C LEU A 284 -8.70 2.19 -4.28
N ASP A 285 -7.63 1.56 -3.79
CA ASP A 285 -6.30 2.16 -3.70
C ASP A 285 -5.72 2.45 -5.09
N SER A 286 -6.03 1.62 -6.09
CA SER A 286 -5.64 1.91 -7.47
C SER A 286 -6.25 3.22 -8.01
N LEU A 287 -7.50 3.52 -7.63
CA LEU A 287 -8.18 4.79 -7.93
C LEU A 287 -7.59 5.94 -7.10
N ALA A 288 -7.23 5.68 -5.84
CA ALA A 288 -6.55 6.65 -4.98
C ALA A 288 -5.18 7.06 -5.56
N ILE A 289 -4.42 6.12 -6.13
CA ILE A 289 -3.15 6.40 -6.82
C ILE A 289 -3.37 7.31 -8.04
N ALA A 290 -4.41 7.06 -8.83
CA ALA A 290 -4.76 7.95 -9.95
C ALA A 290 -5.15 9.35 -9.46
N ALA A 291 -5.96 9.44 -8.40
CA ALA A 291 -6.31 10.70 -7.75
C ALA A 291 -5.07 11.46 -7.28
N GLN A 292 -4.15 10.74 -6.63
CA GLN A 292 -2.90 11.27 -6.11
C GLN A 292 -2.04 11.90 -7.21
N ALA A 293 -1.84 11.19 -8.33
CA ALA A 293 -1.03 11.68 -9.44
C ALA A 293 -1.65 12.90 -10.11
N LEU A 294 -2.94 12.85 -10.44
CA LEU A 294 -3.62 13.92 -11.17
C LEU A 294 -3.79 15.19 -10.32
N VAL A 295 -4.16 15.05 -9.04
CA VAL A 295 -4.30 16.19 -8.13
C VAL A 295 -2.94 16.81 -7.80
N GLY A 296 -1.92 15.98 -7.58
CA GLY A 296 -0.55 16.46 -7.38
C GLY A 296 -0.08 17.30 -8.58
N ALA A 297 -0.32 16.82 -9.81
CA ALA A 297 -0.01 17.57 -11.02
C ALA A 297 -0.80 18.89 -11.12
N ALA A 298 -2.11 18.88 -10.86
CA ALA A 298 -2.92 20.10 -10.90
C ALA A 298 -2.45 21.15 -9.86
N LEU A 299 -2.05 20.74 -8.66
CA LEU A 299 -1.50 21.64 -7.64
C LEU A 299 -0.09 22.12 -7.98
N GLY A 300 0.73 21.27 -8.61
CA GLY A 300 2.05 21.62 -9.15
C GLY A 300 1.97 22.68 -10.24
N ALA A 301 0.96 22.59 -11.12
CA ALA A 301 0.66 23.56 -12.17
C ALA A 301 0.11 24.91 -11.65
N GLY A 302 -0.08 25.08 -10.33
CA GLY A 302 -0.67 26.29 -9.78
C GLY A 302 -2.21 26.35 -9.82
N HIS A 303 -2.88 25.27 -10.21
CA HIS A 303 -4.32 25.26 -10.50
C HIS A 303 -5.17 24.73 -9.32
N ALA A 304 -5.18 25.43 -8.18
CA ALA A 304 -5.93 25.01 -6.97
C ALA A 304 -7.43 24.74 -7.22
N LYS A 305 -8.11 25.62 -7.97
CA LYS A 305 -9.52 25.44 -8.33
C LYS A 305 -9.74 24.22 -9.22
N GLY A 306 -8.81 23.97 -10.15
CA GLY A 306 -8.80 22.79 -11.00
C GLY A 306 -8.62 21.51 -10.19
N ALA A 307 -7.67 21.50 -9.27
CA ALA A 307 -7.42 20.40 -8.34
C ALA A 307 -8.66 20.07 -7.48
N THR A 308 -9.38 21.09 -7.00
CA THR A 308 -10.61 20.90 -6.22
C THR A 308 -11.76 20.34 -7.07
N ARG A 309 -11.93 20.81 -8.32
CA ARG A 309 -12.94 20.25 -9.22
C ARG A 309 -12.64 18.80 -9.56
N LEU A 310 -11.37 18.52 -9.82
CA LEU A 310 -10.86 17.18 -10.10
C LEU A 310 -11.05 16.24 -8.91
N SER A 311 -10.76 16.68 -7.67
CA SER A 311 -10.93 15.84 -6.49
C SER A 311 -12.38 15.35 -6.32
N TRP A 312 -13.36 16.24 -6.49
CA TRP A 312 -14.78 15.87 -6.41
C TRP A 312 -15.22 14.99 -7.57
N ARG A 313 -14.70 15.22 -8.79
CA ARG A 313 -14.99 14.38 -9.96
C ARG A 313 -14.46 12.96 -9.79
N ILE A 314 -13.22 12.80 -9.32
CA ILE A 314 -12.61 11.50 -9.03
C ILE A 314 -13.34 10.80 -7.87
N THR A 315 -13.71 11.54 -6.83
CA THR A 315 -14.52 11.01 -5.72
C THR A 315 -15.84 10.44 -6.23
N ARG A 316 -16.54 11.15 -7.11
CA ARG A 316 -17.78 10.65 -7.71
C ARG A 316 -17.56 9.35 -8.49
N TRP A 317 -16.51 9.24 -9.30
CA TRP A 317 -16.22 8.01 -10.03
C TRP A 317 -15.84 6.85 -9.11
N SER A 318 -15.02 7.12 -8.09
CA SER A 318 -14.66 6.13 -7.08
C SER A 318 -15.89 5.63 -6.31
N THR A 319 -16.79 6.53 -5.91
CA THR A 319 -18.05 6.15 -5.26
C THR A 319 -18.94 5.34 -6.19
N ILE A 320 -19.11 5.73 -7.46
CA ILE A 320 -19.90 4.96 -8.43
C ILE A 320 -19.32 3.55 -8.59
N PHE A 321 -18.01 3.44 -8.73
CA PHE A 321 -17.32 2.16 -8.85
C PHE A 321 -17.48 1.30 -7.59
N ALA A 322 -17.26 1.88 -6.41
CA ALA A 322 -17.42 1.20 -5.12
C ALA A 322 -18.87 0.75 -4.88
N THR A 323 -19.86 1.56 -5.25
CA THR A 323 -21.28 1.20 -5.21
C THR A 323 -21.61 0.09 -6.19
N GLY A 324 -21.00 0.07 -7.38
CA GLY A 324 -21.12 -1.03 -8.32
C GLY A 324 -20.60 -2.36 -7.74
N LEU A 325 -19.42 -2.33 -7.11
CA LEU A 325 -18.88 -3.49 -6.39
C LEU A 325 -19.80 -3.91 -5.23
N ALA A 326 -20.32 -2.95 -4.46
CA ALA A 326 -21.26 -3.21 -3.36
C ALA A 326 -22.52 -3.93 -3.85
N LEU A 327 -23.07 -3.49 -4.99
CA LEU A 327 -24.23 -4.12 -5.61
C LEU A 327 -23.92 -5.56 -6.06
N ILE A 328 -22.74 -5.81 -6.62
CA ILE A 328 -22.31 -7.16 -7.00
C ILE A 328 -22.28 -8.08 -5.77
N PHE A 329 -21.70 -7.64 -4.65
CA PHE A 329 -21.67 -8.45 -3.42
C PHE A 329 -23.04 -8.56 -2.74
N ALA A 330 -23.90 -7.54 -2.84
CA ALA A 330 -25.27 -7.61 -2.34
C ALA A 330 -26.12 -8.63 -3.12
N LEU A 331 -26.06 -8.60 -4.46
CA LEU A 331 -26.76 -9.56 -5.31
C LEU A 331 -26.17 -10.98 -5.16
N GLY A 332 -24.86 -11.07 -4.95
CA GLY A 332 -24.15 -12.32 -4.74
C GLY A 332 -24.20 -12.87 -3.31
N HIS A 333 -24.92 -12.26 -2.37
CA HIS A 333 -24.91 -12.66 -0.95
C HIS A 333 -25.30 -14.13 -0.71
N GLY A 334 -26.13 -14.72 -1.58
CA GLY A 334 -26.55 -16.13 -1.46
C GLY A 334 -25.59 -17.13 -2.11
N VAL A 335 -24.63 -16.68 -2.93
CA VAL A 335 -23.75 -17.58 -3.70
C VAL A 335 -22.29 -17.38 -3.33
N ILE A 336 -21.84 -16.13 -3.22
CA ILE A 336 -20.43 -15.81 -3.00
C ILE A 336 -19.92 -16.37 -1.65
N PRO A 337 -20.64 -16.24 -0.52
CA PRO A 337 -20.20 -16.86 0.75
C PRO A 337 -20.01 -18.37 0.67
N GLU A 338 -20.89 -19.08 -0.04
CA GLU A 338 -20.85 -20.55 -0.20
C GLU A 338 -19.64 -21.02 -1.04
N LEU A 339 -19.03 -20.14 -1.83
CA LEU A 339 -17.78 -20.45 -2.54
C LEU A 339 -16.58 -20.62 -1.60
N PHE A 340 -16.64 -20.04 -0.39
CA PHE A 340 -15.54 -20.08 0.57
C PHE A 340 -15.68 -21.20 1.60
N THR A 341 -16.91 -21.59 1.93
CA THR A 341 -17.17 -22.63 2.93
C THR A 341 -18.58 -23.20 2.78
N SER A 342 -18.72 -24.49 3.12
CA SER A 342 -20.01 -25.17 3.27
C SER A 342 -20.44 -25.33 4.73
N ASP A 343 -19.63 -24.85 5.68
CA ASP A 343 -19.98 -24.88 7.11
C ASP A 343 -21.06 -23.85 7.42
N LYS A 344 -22.24 -24.34 7.79
CA LYS A 344 -23.40 -23.52 8.11
C LYS A 344 -23.15 -22.54 9.26
N ALA A 345 -22.39 -22.91 10.29
CA ALA A 345 -22.09 -22.01 11.40
C ALA A 345 -21.24 -20.82 10.95
N VAL A 346 -20.31 -21.04 10.02
CA VAL A 346 -19.50 -19.96 9.43
C VAL A 346 -20.33 -19.08 8.52
N LEU A 347 -21.22 -19.68 7.71
CA LEU A 347 -22.13 -18.93 6.83
C LEU A 347 -23.09 -18.03 7.62
N ASP A 348 -23.63 -18.52 8.73
CA ASP A 348 -24.53 -17.77 9.61
C ASP A 348 -23.83 -16.55 10.25
N GLU A 349 -22.60 -16.73 10.76
CA GLU A 349 -21.76 -15.64 11.29
C GLU A 349 -21.36 -14.65 10.18
N MET A 350 -21.03 -15.16 9.00
CA MET A 350 -20.64 -14.34 7.85
C MET A 350 -21.79 -13.48 7.35
N ALA A 351 -23.04 -13.96 7.40
CA ALA A 351 -24.21 -13.18 6.99
C ALA A 351 -24.35 -11.85 7.75
N VAL A 352 -23.94 -11.82 9.03
CA VAL A 352 -23.89 -10.60 9.83
C VAL A 352 -22.84 -9.63 9.28
N ALA A 353 -21.59 -10.07 9.17
CA ALA A 353 -20.47 -9.27 8.67
C ALA A 353 -20.66 -8.82 7.22
N TRP A 354 -21.32 -9.63 6.40
CA TRP A 354 -21.53 -9.41 4.97
C TRP A 354 -22.24 -8.09 4.68
N TRP A 355 -23.32 -7.81 5.41
CA TRP A 355 -24.10 -6.59 5.17
C TRP A 355 -23.40 -5.33 5.66
N PHE A 356 -22.58 -5.42 6.72
CA PHE A 356 -21.67 -4.32 7.07
C PHE A 356 -20.65 -4.07 5.96
N PHE A 357 -20.03 -5.13 5.45
CA PHE A 357 -19.07 -5.08 4.33
C PHE A 357 -19.69 -4.46 3.07
N VAL A 358 -20.90 -4.87 2.68
CA VAL A 358 -21.61 -4.28 1.53
C VAL A 358 -21.94 -2.80 1.78
N ALA A 359 -22.47 -2.46 2.96
CA ALA A 359 -22.92 -1.11 3.27
C ALA A 359 -21.78 -0.08 3.39
N ILE A 360 -20.59 -0.52 3.84
CA ILE A 360 -19.43 0.36 4.03
C ILE A 360 -18.73 0.71 2.71
N MET A 361 -18.92 -0.08 1.64
CA MET A 361 -18.19 0.08 0.38
C MET A 361 -18.38 1.45 -0.31
N PRO A 362 -19.61 2.00 -0.47
CA PRO A 362 -19.79 3.33 -1.04
C PRO A 362 -19.04 4.42 -0.23
N VAL A 363 -19.04 4.30 1.10
CA VAL A 363 -18.32 5.18 2.03
C VAL A 363 -16.81 5.05 1.82
N ALA A 364 -16.32 3.81 1.70
CA ALA A 364 -14.93 3.53 1.40
C ALA A 364 -14.50 4.14 0.05
N GLY A 365 -15.35 4.10 -0.97
CA GLY A 365 -15.10 4.75 -2.27
C GLY A 365 -14.80 6.25 -2.13
N VAL A 366 -15.51 6.95 -1.24
CA VAL A 366 -15.24 8.37 -0.92
C VAL A 366 -13.90 8.51 -0.19
N VAL A 367 -13.71 7.72 0.88
CA VAL A 367 -12.50 7.79 1.73
C VAL A 367 -11.23 7.55 0.94
N PHE A 368 -11.17 6.48 0.14
CA PHE A 368 -9.98 6.13 -0.63
C PHE A 368 -9.65 7.18 -1.70
N ALA A 369 -10.66 7.70 -2.39
CA ALA A 369 -10.44 8.76 -3.37
C ALA A 369 -9.88 10.03 -2.71
N LEU A 370 -10.47 10.48 -1.60
CA LEU A 370 -10.02 11.67 -0.88
C LEU A 370 -8.70 11.44 -0.14
N ASP A 371 -8.40 10.22 0.29
CA ASP A 371 -7.08 9.86 0.79
C ASP A 371 -6.02 10.06 -0.31
N GLY A 372 -6.30 9.60 -1.53
CA GLY A 372 -5.45 9.85 -2.70
C GLY A 372 -5.26 11.34 -2.99
N VAL A 373 -6.35 12.12 -2.95
CA VAL A 373 -6.32 13.59 -3.12
C VAL A 373 -5.40 14.25 -2.08
N LEU A 374 -5.58 13.92 -0.80
CA LEU A 374 -4.81 14.50 0.30
C LEU A 374 -3.34 14.03 0.27
N LEU A 375 -3.07 12.80 -0.13
CA LEU A 375 -1.72 12.30 -0.40
C LEU A 375 -1.06 13.08 -1.54
N GLY A 376 -1.77 13.33 -2.64
CA GLY A 376 -1.25 14.11 -3.78
C GLY A 376 -1.00 15.57 -3.41
N ALA A 377 -1.83 16.10 -2.51
CA ALA A 377 -1.62 17.40 -1.90
C ALA A 377 -0.45 17.44 -0.90
N GLY A 378 0.06 16.30 -0.45
CA GLY A 378 1.09 16.23 0.59
C GLY A 378 0.57 16.51 1.99
N ASP A 379 -0.76 16.49 2.21
CA ASP A 379 -1.42 16.74 3.50
C ASP A 379 -1.42 15.48 4.39
N VAL A 380 -0.24 14.86 4.52
CA VAL A 380 -0.04 13.56 5.15
C VAL A 380 -0.21 13.61 6.67
N ALA A 381 0.20 14.71 7.29
CA ALA A 381 0.05 14.91 8.74
C ALA A 381 -1.43 14.92 9.16
N PHE A 382 -2.30 15.54 8.34
CA PHE A 382 -3.73 15.49 8.57
C PHE A 382 -4.27 14.06 8.44
N LEU A 383 -3.90 13.34 7.37
CA LEU A 383 -4.32 11.95 7.15
C LEU A 383 -3.92 11.04 8.31
N ARG A 384 -2.68 11.19 8.81
CA ARG A 384 -2.18 10.49 10.00
C ARG A 384 -3.07 10.80 11.20
N ASN A 385 -3.21 12.07 11.57
CA ASN A 385 -3.97 12.49 12.76
C ASN A 385 -5.43 12.04 12.68
N ALA A 386 -6.08 12.22 11.53
CA ALA A 386 -7.45 11.77 11.32
C ALA A 386 -7.57 10.26 11.48
N THR A 387 -6.65 9.48 10.90
CA THR A 387 -6.64 8.01 11.03
C THR A 387 -6.49 7.58 12.48
N LEU A 388 -5.51 8.14 13.20
CA LEU A 388 -5.25 7.79 14.59
C LEU A 388 -6.43 8.18 15.49
N SER A 389 -6.97 9.38 15.34
CA SER A 389 -8.13 9.83 16.11
C SER A 389 -9.37 8.97 15.84
N CYS A 390 -9.64 8.62 14.57
CA CYS A 390 -10.75 7.74 14.22
C CYS A 390 -10.56 6.32 14.79
N ALA A 391 -9.33 5.80 14.81
CA ALA A 391 -9.02 4.49 15.38
C ALA A 391 -9.25 4.49 16.90
N LEU A 392 -8.74 5.51 17.60
CA LEU A 392 -8.82 5.63 19.05
C LEU A 392 -10.22 5.93 19.57
N VAL A 393 -10.99 6.76 18.84
CA VAL A 393 -12.32 7.20 19.29
C VAL A 393 -13.45 6.35 18.70
N GLY A 394 -13.29 5.87 17.47
CA GLY A 394 -14.31 5.10 16.78
C GLY A 394 -14.09 3.59 16.90
N PHE A 395 -12.97 3.10 16.36
CA PHE A 395 -12.76 1.66 16.16
C PHE A 395 -12.56 0.89 17.48
N LEU A 396 -11.50 1.22 18.23
CA LEU A 396 -11.07 0.45 19.39
C LEU A 396 -12.10 0.43 20.52
N PRO A 397 -12.75 1.54 20.92
CA PRO A 397 -13.74 1.52 21.99
C PRO A 397 -14.95 0.64 21.67
N LEU A 398 -15.42 0.67 20.41
CA LEU A 398 -16.58 -0.13 19.99
C LEU A 398 -16.26 -1.63 19.96
N ILE A 399 -15.05 -2.00 19.54
CA ILE A 399 -14.62 -3.40 19.54
C ILE A 399 -14.45 -3.93 20.96
N TRP A 400 -13.84 -3.14 21.86
CA TRP A 400 -13.72 -3.57 23.25
C TRP A 400 -15.08 -3.57 23.97
N LEU A 401 -16.00 -2.67 23.61
CA LEU A 401 -17.37 -2.72 24.10
C LEU A 401 -18.13 -3.96 23.61
N SER A 402 -17.88 -4.38 22.36
CA SER A 402 -18.40 -5.66 21.83
C SER A 402 -17.99 -6.84 22.72
N MET A 403 -16.76 -6.84 23.23
CA MET A 403 -16.28 -7.87 24.16
C MET A 403 -17.02 -7.88 25.50
N LEU A 404 -17.53 -6.73 25.94
CA LEU A 404 -18.23 -6.61 27.23
C LEU A 404 -19.72 -6.94 27.13
N ARG A 405 -20.30 -6.88 25.92
CA ARG A 405 -21.75 -6.96 25.68
C ARG A 405 -22.13 -8.12 24.75
N ASP A 406 -21.17 -8.98 24.41
CA ASP A 406 -21.33 -10.16 23.56
C ASP A 406 -22.00 -9.87 22.21
N TRP A 407 -21.60 -8.78 21.54
CA TRP A 407 -22.16 -8.41 20.22
C TRP A 407 -21.60 -9.25 19.05
N GLY A 408 -20.69 -10.19 19.33
CA GLY A 408 -20.09 -11.05 18.31
C GLY A 408 -19.41 -10.26 17.18
N LEU A 409 -19.56 -10.75 15.95
CA LEU A 409 -19.02 -10.09 14.75
C LEU A 409 -19.67 -8.73 14.47
N ALA A 410 -20.94 -8.53 14.85
CA ALA A 410 -21.64 -7.28 14.62
C ALA A 410 -20.92 -6.10 15.30
N GLY A 411 -20.38 -6.29 16.50
CA GLY A 411 -19.63 -5.24 17.18
C GLY A 411 -18.29 -4.90 16.51
N ILE A 412 -17.57 -5.90 15.97
CA ILE A 412 -16.33 -5.68 15.23
C ILE A 412 -16.59 -4.86 13.97
N TRP A 413 -17.59 -5.28 13.19
CA TRP A 413 -17.93 -4.62 11.94
C TRP A 413 -18.61 -3.27 12.15
N THR A 414 -19.36 -3.08 13.24
CA THR A 414 -19.84 -1.74 13.65
C THR A 414 -18.66 -0.81 13.95
N GLY A 415 -17.64 -1.29 14.67
CA GLY A 415 -16.40 -0.54 14.91
C GLY A 415 -15.73 -0.12 13.61
N LEU A 416 -15.59 -1.04 12.65
CA LEU A 416 -15.03 -0.75 11.32
C LEU A 416 -15.87 0.27 10.55
N THR A 417 -17.20 0.13 10.55
CA THR A 417 -18.13 1.05 9.91
C THR A 417 -18.01 2.45 10.48
N VAL A 418 -18.05 2.60 11.81
CA VAL A 418 -17.89 3.90 12.47
C VAL A 418 -16.51 4.50 12.16
N PHE A 419 -15.46 3.69 12.16
CA PHE A 419 -14.12 4.14 11.78
C PHE A 419 -14.06 4.72 10.36
N ILE A 420 -14.61 4.02 9.36
CA ILE A 420 -14.62 4.50 7.97
C ILE A 420 -15.55 5.72 7.81
N ILE A 421 -16.69 5.78 8.51
CA ILE A 421 -17.57 6.97 8.50
C ILE A 421 -16.86 8.18 9.10
N LEU A 422 -16.24 8.06 10.28
CA LEU A 422 -15.50 9.16 10.90
C LEU A 422 -14.36 9.64 10.01
N ARG A 423 -13.65 8.71 9.36
CA ARG A 423 -12.65 9.05 8.34
C ARG A 423 -13.26 9.83 7.19
N MET A 424 -14.39 9.36 6.63
CA MET A 424 -15.10 10.04 5.55
C MET A 424 -15.43 11.47 5.94
N LEU A 425 -16.02 11.66 7.13
CA LEU A 425 -16.34 13.00 7.64
C LEU A 425 -15.08 13.87 7.76
N ALA A 426 -13.99 13.33 8.30
CA ALA A 426 -12.73 14.07 8.45
C ALA A 426 -12.15 14.49 7.09
N VAL A 427 -12.06 13.58 6.12
CA VAL A 427 -11.46 13.89 4.80
C VAL A 427 -12.37 14.77 3.95
N VAL A 428 -13.70 14.57 3.99
CA VAL A 428 -14.68 15.43 3.32
C VAL A 428 -14.64 16.83 3.91
N TRP A 429 -14.60 16.96 5.24
CA TRP A 429 -14.45 18.25 5.90
C TRP A 429 -13.16 18.94 5.46
N ARG A 430 -12.02 18.25 5.55
CA ARG A 430 -10.72 18.83 5.16
C ARG A 430 -10.74 19.30 3.71
N VAL A 431 -11.29 18.48 2.81
CA VAL A 431 -11.36 18.81 1.39
C VAL A 431 -12.32 19.98 1.12
N GLY A 432 -13.45 20.02 1.82
CA GLY A 432 -14.42 21.11 1.77
C GLY A 432 -13.87 22.45 2.26
N THR A 433 -12.96 22.47 3.24
CA THR A 433 -12.32 23.72 3.70
C THR A 433 -11.34 24.33 2.70
N GLY A 434 -10.89 23.57 1.69
CA GLY A 434 -9.89 24.01 0.71
C GLY A 434 -8.47 24.20 1.26
N ARG A 435 -8.24 24.04 2.58
CA ARG A 435 -6.92 24.22 3.24
C ARG A 435 -5.82 23.28 2.72
N TRP A 436 -6.22 22.19 2.09
CA TRP A 436 -5.33 21.21 1.47
C TRP A 436 -4.79 21.65 0.10
N ALA A 437 -5.49 22.56 -0.60
CA ALA A 437 -5.22 22.91 -2.00
C ALA A 437 -4.08 23.94 -2.13
N VAL A 438 -2.98 23.69 -1.43
CA VAL A 438 -1.79 24.54 -1.49
C VAL A 438 -1.02 24.23 -2.77
N VAL A 439 -0.77 25.28 -3.55
CA VAL A 439 -0.10 25.21 -4.86
C VAL A 439 1.42 25.26 -4.74
N GLY A 440 2.09 24.69 -5.74
CA GLY A 440 3.55 24.73 -5.87
C GLY A 440 4.19 23.36 -5.96
N ALA A 441 5.39 23.33 -6.55
CA ALA A 441 6.18 22.12 -6.74
C ALA A 441 6.88 21.66 -5.44
N ASP A 442 7.32 22.60 -4.61
CA ASP A 442 8.28 22.38 -3.50
C ASP A 442 7.75 22.84 -2.13
N LEU A 443 6.49 22.58 -1.81
CA LEU A 443 5.91 23.03 -0.55
C LEU A 443 6.61 22.49 0.71
N GLN A 444 7.30 21.36 0.59
CA GLN A 444 7.93 20.67 1.71
C GLN A 444 9.35 21.15 2.00
N THR A 445 10.00 21.89 1.09
CA THR A 445 11.28 22.57 1.36
C THR A 445 11.07 23.98 1.91
N ARG A 446 9.93 24.63 1.61
CA ARG A 446 9.57 25.95 2.16
C ARG A 446 9.39 25.97 3.69
N HIS A 447 8.94 24.87 4.29
CA HIS A 447 8.85 24.79 5.75
C HIS A 447 10.23 24.86 6.43
N GLU A 448 11.32 24.55 5.72
CA GLU A 448 12.69 24.69 6.24
C GLU A 448 13.25 26.11 6.05
N SER A 449 12.89 26.85 4.99
CA SER A 449 13.37 28.24 4.85
C SER A 449 12.81 29.19 5.91
N ASP A 450 11.63 28.89 6.46
CA ASP A 450 11.03 29.64 7.58
C ASP A 450 11.42 29.08 8.97
N SER A 451 12.13 27.94 9.04
CA SER A 451 12.63 27.37 10.31
C SER A 451 14.16 27.33 10.42
N ASP A 452 14.87 27.85 9.42
CA ASP A 452 16.30 28.08 9.46
C ASP A 452 16.60 29.52 9.94
N PRO A 453 17.07 29.73 11.19
CA PRO A 453 17.41 31.06 11.68
C PRO A 453 18.54 31.74 10.88
N ALA A 454 19.30 30.99 10.06
CA ALA A 454 20.30 31.58 9.16
C ALA A 454 19.67 32.31 7.96
N ALA A 455 18.49 31.88 7.48
CA ALA A 455 17.80 32.50 6.34
C ALA A 455 17.10 33.81 6.71
N GLU A 456 16.76 34.01 7.99
CA GLU A 456 16.17 35.26 8.49
C GLU A 456 17.23 36.37 8.62
N HIS A 457 18.50 36.00 8.82
CA HIS A 457 19.58 36.99 8.94
C HIS A 457 19.92 37.66 7.61
N ASP A 458 19.82 36.93 6.49
CA ASP A 458 20.04 37.43 5.13
C ASP A 458 18.87 38.31 4.62
N ARG A 459 17.64 38.11 5.12
CA ARG A 459 16.49 38.95 4.78
C ARG A 459 16.44 40.29 5.50
N LYS A 460 17.15 40.43 6.62
CA LYS A 460 17.22 41.69 7.40
C LYS A 460 18.52 42.48 7.16
N GLY A 461 19.42 41.96 6.34
CA GLY A 461 20.72 42.57 6.01
C GLY A 461 20.84 43.15 4.60
N GLY A 462 19.75 43.22 3.82
CA GLY A 462 19.72 43.76 2.46
C GLY A 462 19.00 45.08 2.36
#